data_AF-A0A7X7GY46-F1
#
_entry.id   AF-A0A7X7GY46-F1
#
_cell.length_a   1.000
_cell.length_b   1.000
_cell.length_c   1.000
_cell.angle_alpha   90.00
_cell.angle_beta   90.00
_cell.angle_gamma   90.00
#
_symmetry.space_group_name_H-M   'P 1'
#
loop_
_entity.id
_entity.type
_entity.pdbx_description
1 polymer ?
#
loop_
_entity_poly.entity_id
_entity_poly.type
_entity_poly.pdbx_seq_one_letter_code
_entity_poly.pdbx_strand_id
1 'polypeptide(L)'
;MERRTFLRASAAAVAVGGPLAYVFRARESAESLLVPDANNLLDLAPGFSYQVIGRSGDRLSDGWRAPALPDGMACFTGADGSWILMRNHEVERDPRQGAFDGPAPSHLAHDPRAQGGVSRLVLDPETLAVRSGNMVLAGTLRNCAGGPSPWGWLSCEETVEEGHGYVFACPIEASSLVKAEPIHGYGRFRHEAVAIDPRTHVAYLTEDEGDGCLYRFVPDDPARPFTGKLQAMKVEGSNKYNTSERMGEDRRVRVGWVDVPDAMTPGDGSWRDRLRRDTLRDRAQEAGAAIVRRGEGIWYHEGQVFFTSTNGGKAGAGQVFRLQLARDTLSLARHEAPASGAAAEGGSAKG
;
A
#
# COMPACT_ATOMS: atom_id res chain seq x y z
N MET A 1 57.03 -6.44 37.33
CA MET A 1 56.51 -7.34 36.27
C MET A 1 55.33 -8.08 36.89
N GLU A 2 54.18 -7.41 36.99
CA GLU A 2 53.08 -7.82 37.88
C GLU A 2 51.89 -8.45 37.15
N ARG A 3 51.54 -9.67 37.58
CA ARG A 3 50.22 -10.20 37.97
C ARG A 3 48.93 -9.59 37.37
N ARG A 4 48.03 -10.53 36.98
CA ARG A 4 46.55 -10.61 37.21
C ARG A 4 45.58 -10.49 36.01
N THR A 5 44.85 -11.60 35.83
CA THR A 5 43.37 -11.71 35.88
C THR A 5 42.50 -11.22 34.71
N PHE A 6 41.80 -12.20 34.12
CA PHE A 6 40.35 -12.24 33.83
C PHE A 6 39.59 -10.91 33.68
N LEU A 7 38.92 -10.74 32.54
CA LEU A 7 37.59 -10.13 32.46
C LEU A 7 36.80 -10.69 31.27
N ARG A 8 35.65 -11.29 31.60
CA ARG A 8 34.53 -11.58 30.71
C ARG A 8 33.81 -10.25 30.38
N ALA A 9 33.47 -10.03 29.12
CA ALA A 9 32.29 -9.26 28.68
C ALA A 9 32.10 -9.56 27.17
N SER A 10 31.17 -10.44 26.81
CA SER A 10 29.76 -10.16 26.49
C SER A 10 29.55 -9.90 24.99
N ALA A 11 28.78 -10.79 24.37
CA ALA A 11 28.33 -10.74 22.99
C ALA A 11 27.41 -9.52 22.74
N ALA A 12 27.61 -8.86 21.61
CA ALA A 12 26.58 -8.10 20.89
C ALA A 12 27.09 -7.78 19.48
N ALA A 13 27.13 -8.77 18.59
CA ALA A 13 27.09 -8.47 17.15
C ALA A 13 25.61 -8.35 16.78
N VAL A 14 25.10 -7.13 16.79
CA VAL A 14 23.77 -6.79 16.25
C VAL A 14 23.87 -6.93 14.74
N ALA A 15 23.45 -8.08 14.21
CA ALA A 15 23.16 -8.24 12.80
C ALA A 15 21.85 -7.51 12.49
N VAL A 16 21.93 -6.21 12.17
CA VAL A 16 20.81 -5.49 11.54
C VAL A 16 20.78 -5.92 10.08
N GLY A 17 20.07 -7.01 9.80
CA GLY A 17 19.91 -7.59 8.47
C GLY A 17 18.75 -8.56 8.45
N GLY A 18 17.53 -8.05 8.28
CA GLY A 18 16.30 -8.83 8.10
C GLY A 18 15.09 -8.00 8.51
N PRO A 19 14.11 -7.78 7.60
CA PRO A 19 13.23 -8.88 7.20
C PRO A 19 12.85 -8.91 5.71
N LEU A 20 13.82 -8.86 4.78
CA LEU A 20 13.56 -9.13 3.34
C LEU A 20 14.01 -10.51 2.86
N ALA A 21 14.51 -11.37 3.75
CA ALA A 21 15.08 -12.67 3.40
C ALA A 21 14.22 -13.89 3.78
N TYR A 22 12.97 -13.72 4.21
CA TYR A 22 12.14 -14.84 4.70
C TYR A 22 11.03 -15.33 3.76
N VAL A 23 11.09 -15.00 2.46
CA VAL A 23 10.07 -15.44 1.47
C VAL A 23 10.55 -16.55 0.52
N PHE A 24 11.82 -16.94 0.51
CA PHE A 24 12.28 -18.01 -0.40
C PHE A 24 12.92 -19.20 0.35
N ARG A 25 12.11 -19.93 1.10
CA ARG A 25 12.32 -21.38 1.22
C ARG A 25 11.40 -22.07 0.21
N ALA A 26 11.75 -21.90 -1.07
CA ALA A 26 11.15 -22.65 -2.15
C ALA A 26 11.30 -24.14 -1.85
N ARG A 27 10.20 -24.88 -1.93
CA ARG A 27 10.22 -26.35 -1.97
C ARG A 27 11.15 -26.76 -3.12
N GLU A 28 12.21 -27.50 -2.81
CA GLU A 28 12.89 -28.31 -3.82
C GLU A 28 11.89 -29.32 -4.43
N SER A 29 12.03 -29.55 -5.74
CA SER A 29 11.24 -30.41 -6.64
C SER A 29 9.95 -29.83 -7.25
N ALA A 30 10.09 -28.72 -7.95
CA ALA A 30 9.61 -28.68 -9.33
C ALA A 30 10.83 -28.34 -10.19
N GLU A 31 11.04 -29.01 -11.32
CA GLU A 31 11.93 -28.46 -12.36
C GLU A 31 11.54 -26.99 -12.54
N SER A 32 12.52 -26.08 -12.56
CA SER A 32 12.29 -24.64 -12.57
C SER A 32 11.20 -24.30 -13.59
N LEU A 33 10.00 -23.94 -13.12
CA LEU A 33 8.88 -23.51 -13.98
C LEU A 33 9.20 -22.20 -14.71
N LEU A 34 10.35 -21.58 -14.38
CA LEU A 34 10.85 -20.34 -14.93
C LEU A 34 12.12 -20.60 -15.74
N VAL A 35 12.26 -19.84 -16.83
CA VAL A 35 13.46 -19.77 -17.64
C VAL A 35 14.36 -18.69 -17.06
N PRO A 36 15.61 -19.02 -16.66
CA PRO A 36 16.55 -18.02 -16.17
C PRO A 36 16.80 -16.91 -17.20
N ASP A 37 16.71 -15.67 -16.76
CA ASP A 37 16.98 -14.50 -17.58
C ASP A 37 18.48 -14.24 -17.70
N ALA A 38 18.99 -14.12 -18.93
CA ALA A 38 20.39 -13.86 -19.21
C ALA A 38 20.89 -12.53 -18.60
N ASN A 39 19.98 -11.56 -18.39
CA ASN A 39 20.30 -10.27 -17.78
C ASN A 39 20.14 -10.26 -16.25
N ASN A 40 19.72 -11.39 -15.64
CA ASN A 40 19.42 -11.52 -14.21
C ASN A 40 18.43 -10.45 -13.69
N LEU A 41 17.45 -10.06 -14.50
CA LEU A 41 16.41 -9.10 -14.11
C LEU A 41 15.14 -9.81 -13.66
N LEU A 42 14.60 -10.71 -14.50
CA LEU A 42 13.33 -11.38 -14.22
C LEU A 42 13.22 -12.73 -14.94
N ASP A 43 13.25 -13.81 -14.17
CA ASP A 43 12.99 -15.17 -14.67
C ASP A 43 11.50 -15.32 -14.97
N LEU A 44 11.15 -15.80 -16.17
CA LEU A 44 9.78 -15.89 -16.66
C LEU A 44 9.40 -17.32 -17.07
N ALA A 45 8.11 -17.64 -16.99
CA ALA A 45 7.61 -18.91 -17.53
C ALA A 45 7.83 -18.99 -19.06
N PRO A 46 8.00 -20.20 -19.63
CA PRO A 46 8.15 -20.37 -21.08
C PRO A 46 7.03 -19.67 -21.87
N GLY A 47 7.40 -18.93 -22.91
CA GLY A 47 6.47 -18.19 -23.77
C GLY A 47 6.17 -16.75 -23.33
N PHE A 48 6.67 -16.32 -22.18
CA PHE A 48 6.59 -14.93 -21.73
C PHE A 48 7.90 -14.17 -22.03
N SER A 49 7.78 -12.86 -22.24
CA SER A 49 8.90 -11.92 -22.41
C SER A 49 8.61 -10.61 -21.68
N TYR A 50 9.64 -9.84 -21.37
CA TYR A 50 9.50 -8.50 -20.79
C TYR A 50 10.26 -7.45 -21.60
N GLN A 51 9.91 -6.18 -21.39
CA GLN A 51 10.65 -5.02 -21.85
C GLN A 51 10.88 -4.06 -20.68
N VAL A 52 12.11 -3.59 -20.51
CA VAL A 52 12.40 -2.54 -19.52
C VAL A 52 11.98 -1.20 -20.10
N ILE A 53 10.92 -0.62 -19.51
CA ILE A 53 10.35 0.68 -19.94
C ILE A 53 10.89 1.88 -19.15
N GLY A 54 11.82 1.67 -18.21
CA GLY A 54 12.50 2.76 -17.50
C GLY A 54 13.27 2.26 -16.28
N ARG A 55 14.30 3.01 -15.88
CA ARG A 55 15.11 2.76 -14.70
C ARG A 55 15.16 4.00 -13.80
N SER A 56 15.31 3.77 -12.50
CA SER A 56 15.54 4.83 -11.53
C SER A 56 16.77 5.65 -11.92
N GLY A 57 16.65 6.98 -11.87
CA GLY A 57 17.70 7.91 -12.28
C GLY A 57 17.70 8.29 -13.76
N ASP A 58 16.98 7.56 -14.62
CA ASP A 58 16.83 7.95 -16.03
C ASP A 58 16.22 9.34 -16.15
N ARG A 59 16.60 10.09 -17.18
CA ARG A 59 16.00 11.38 -17.48
C ARG A 59 14.65 11.18 -18.16
N LEU A 60 13.62 11.78 -17.58
CA LEU A 60 12.30 11.91 -18.18
C LEU A 60 12.29 13.02 -19.24
N SER A 61 11.24 13.09 -20.05
CA SER A 61 11.11 14.07 -21.14
C SER A 61 10.99 15.51 -20.64
N ASP A 62 10.56 15.71 -19.39
CA ASP A 62 10.52 17.02 -18.71
C ASP A 62 11.88 17.42 -18.09
N GLY A 63 12.92 16.58 -18.24
CA GLY A 63 14.27 16.82 -17.75
C GLY A 63 14.53 16.37 -16.30
N TRP A 64 13.48 16.03 -15.55
CA TRP A 64 13.64 15.47 -14.20
C TRP A 64 14.11 14.02 -14.25
N ARG A 65 14.58 13.50 -13.11
CA ARG A 65 14.90 12.08 -13.00
C ARG A 65 13.64 11.28 -12.70
N ALA A 66 13.57 10.06 -13.22
CA ALA A 66 12.71 9.03 -12.66
C ALA A 66 13.19 8.76 -11.21
N PRO A 67 12.36 8.99 -10.18
CA PRO A 67 12.79 8.69 -8.81
C PRO A 67 13.08 7.20 -8.60
N ALA A 68 13.75 6.89 -7.50
CA ALA A 68 14.00 5.53 -7.05
C ALA A 68 12.73 4.88 -6.49
N LEU A 69 12.86 3.63 -6.03
CA LEU A 69 11.82 2.87 -5.33
C LEU A 69 10.45 2.92 -6.02
N PRO A 70 10.36 2.54 -7.32
CA PRO A 70 9.08 2.45 -7.99
C PRO A 70 8.19 1.43 -7.28
N ASP A 71 6.94 1.81 -7.03
CA ASP A 71 5.97 0.99 -6.30
C ASP A 71 4.64 0.93 -7.07
N GLY A 72 3.50 1.02 -6.40
CA GLY A 72 2.19 0.84 -7.00
C GLY A 72 1.95 1.70 -8.22
N MET A 73 1.29 1.08 -9.19
CA MET A 73 1.10 1.66 -10.51
C MET A 73 -0.17 1.12 -11.16
N ALA A 74 -0.71 1.92 -12.08
CA ALA A 74 -1.79 1.49 -12.95
C ALA A 74 -1.57 2.04 -14.37
N CYS A 75 -2.03 1.26 -15.34
CA CYS A 75 -2.04 1.65 -16.74
C CYS A 75 -3.43 2.12 -17.13
N PHE A 76 -3.51 3.26 -17.78
CA PHE A 76 -4.73 3.90 -18.28
C PHE A 76 -4.67 3.99 -19.81
N THR A 77 -5.82 4.12 -20.46
CA THR A 77 -5.88 4.39 -21.90
C THR A 77 -5.98 5.90 -22.11
N GLY A 78 -5.03 6.47 -22.85
CA GLY A 78 -5.04 7.86 -23.26
C GLY A 78 -6.06 8.14 -24.36
N ALA A 79 -6.40 9.41 -24.56
CA ALA A 79 -7.37 9.83 -25.57
C ALA A 79 -6.97 9.48 -27.02
N ASP A 80 -5.66 9.32 -27.28
CA ASP A 80 -5.09 8.91 -28.56
C ASP A 80 -4.88 7.39 -28.68
N GLY A 81 -5.36 6.61 -27.71
CA GLY A 81 -5.17 5.15 -27.63
C GLY A 81 -3.81 4.73 -27.06
N SER A 82 -2.94 5.67 -26.66
CA SER A 82 -1.71 5.35 -25.95
C SER A 82 -1.98 4.71 -24.58
N TRP A 83 -0.99 4.02 -24.04
CA TRP A 83 -1.01 3.52 -22.67
C TRP A 83 -0.32 4.52 -21.75
N ILE A 84 -1.00 4.96 -20.70
CA ILE A 84 -0.47 5.91 -19.71
C ILE A 84 -0.19 5.14 -18.42
N LEU A 85 1.08 4.92 -18.10
CA LEU A 85 1.49 4.30 -16.84
C LEU A 85 1.72 5.39 -15.79
N MET A 86 0.91 5.38 -14.73
CA MET A 86 1.11 6.21 -13.55
C MET A 86 1.79 5.36 -12.48
N ARG A 87 2.89 5.84 -11.91
CA ARG A 87 3.75 5.04 -11.02
C ARG A 87 4.19 5.85 -9.81
N ASN A 88 3.93 5.30 -8.63
CA ASN A 88 4.43 5.82 -7.38
C ASN A 88 5.93 5.62 -7.19
N HIS A 89 6.48 6.43 -6.30
CA HIS A 89 7.84 6.32 -5.83
C HIS A 89 7.88 6.39 -4.31
N GLU A 90 8.21 5.27 -3.67
CA GLU A 90 8.19 5.08 -2.21
C GLU A 90 9.40 5.73 -1.51
N VAL A 91 9.83 6.88 -2.03
CA VAL A 91 11.01 7.60 -1.57
C VAL A 91 10.68 8.44 -0.33
N GLU A 92 11.64 8.52 0.59
CA GLU A 92 11.58 9.39 1.75
C GLU A 92 12.07 10.82 1.43
N ARG A 93 13.08 11.33 2.15
CA ARG A 93 13.58 12.71 2.05
C ARG A 93 14.96 12.82 1.39
N ASP A 94 15.53 11.73 0.87
CA ASP A 94 16.84 11.74 0.23
C ASP A 94 16.78 12.26 -1.22
N PRO A 95 17.33 13.45 -1.54
CA PRO A 95 17.29 14.01 -2.90
C PRO A 95 18.00 13.14 -3.94
N ARG A 96 18.93 12.28 -3.52
CA ARG A 96 19.62 11.34 -4.43
C ARG A 96 18.68 10.28 -4.97
N GLN A 97 17.58 10.01 -4.27
CA GLN A 97 16.52 9.08 -4.67
C GLN A 97 15.34 9.79 -5.33
N GLY A 98 15.18 11.10 -5.14
CA GLY A 98 14.11 11.90 -5.73
C GLY A 98 14.34 12.31 -7.19
N ALA A 99 13.31 12.91 -7.78
CA ALA A 99 13.34 13.49 -9.13
C ALA A 99 14.25 14.74 -9.21
N PHE A 100 14.31 15.52 -8.13
CA PHE A 100 14.93 16.84 -8.07
C PHE A 100 16.30 16.79 -7.39
N ASP A 101 17.24 17.64 -7.79
CA ASP A 101 18.58 17.74 -7.14
C ASP A 101 18.53 18.43 -5.76
N GLY A 102 17.34 18.87 -5.33
CA GLY A 102 17.09 19.57 -4.08
C GLY A 102 15.58 19.57 -3.78
N PRO A 103 15.07 20.62 -3.13
CA PRO A 103 13.63 20.72 -2.87
C PRO A 103 12.79 20.72 -4.16
N ALA A 104 11.62 20.09 -4.11
CA ALA A 104 10.64 20.14 -5.18
C ALA A 104 10.06 21.57 -5.36
N PRO A 105 9.48 21.91 -6.53
CA PRO A 105 8.90 23.23 -6.77
C PRO A 105 7.81 23.59 -5.76
N SER A 106 8.09 24.55 -4.86
CA SER A 106 7.30 24.75 -3.64
C SER A 106 5.85 25.22 -3.84
N HIS A 107 5.53 25.81 -4.98
CA HIS A 107 4.16 26.23 -5.32
C HIS A 107 3.29 25.08 -5.84
N LEU A 108 3.89 23.91 -6.13
CA LEU A 108 3.21 22.70 -6.60
C LEU A 108 3.35 21.54 -5.61
N ALA A 109 4.48 21.46 -4.91
CA ALA A 109 4.77 20.39 -3.97
C ALA A 109 3.95 20.50 -2.67
N HIS A 110 3.61 19.36 -2.08
CA HIS A 110 2.95 19.28 -0.78
C HIS A 110 3.90 19.65 0.39
N ASP A 111 5.04 18.95 0.49
CA ASP A 111 6.23 19.37 1.25
C ASP A 111 7.44 19.40 0.30
N PRO A 112 8.05 20.55 0.01
CA PRO A 112 9.19 20.66 -0.89
C PRO A 112 10.39 19.77 -0.50
N ARG A 113 10.52 19.35 0.75
CA ARG A 113 11.63 18.51 1.24
C ARG A 113 11.36 17.02 1.10
N ALA A 114 10.13 16.62 0.76
CA ALA A 114 9.77 15.24 0.50
C ALA A 114 10.11 14.88 -0.96
N GLN A 115 10.61 13.66 -1.17
CA GLN A 115 11.19 13.23 -2.45
C GLN A 115 10.44 12.09 -3.14
N GLY A 116 9.36 11.60 -2.52
CA GLY A 116 8.37 10.76 -3.18
C GLY A 116 7.52 11.54 -4.19
N GLY A 117 6.64 10.81 -4.88
CA GLY A 117 5.76 11.38 -5.88
C GLY A 117 5.25 10.36 -6.88
N VAL A 118 4.75 10.87 -8.01
CA VAL A 118 4.20 10.06 -9.10
C VAL A 118 4.86 10.47 -10.40
N SER A 119 5.42 9.50 -11.11
CA SER A 119 5.82 9.65 -12.50
C SER A 119 4.75 9.11 -13.44
N ARG A 120 4.72 9.68 -14.64
CA ARG A 120 3.83 9.30 -15.73
C ARG A 120 4.67 8.94 -16.95
N LEU A 121 4.41 7.78 -17.54
CA LEU A 121 4.98 7.38 -18.83
C LEU A 121 3.86 7.22 -19.85
N VAL A 122 4.08 7.71 -21.07
CA VAL A 122 3.20 7.48 -22.23
C VAL A 122 3.88 6.43 -23.09
N LEU A 123 3.19 5.32 -23.31
CA LEU A 123 3.67 4.14 -23.99
C LEU A 123 2.87 3.94 -25.28
N ASP A 124 3.58 3.50 -26.32
CA ASP A 124 2.96 2.90 -27.49
C ASP A 124 2.38 1.52 -27.12
N PRO A 125 1.08 1.25 -27.37
CA PRO A 125 0.44 0.02 -26.89
C PRO A 125 0.86 -1.24 -27.68
N GLU A 126 1.40 -1.07 -28.90
CA GLU A 126 1.83 -2.21 -29.74
C GLU A 126 3.28 -2.60 -29.44
N THR A 127 4.14 -1.60 -29.23
CA THR A 127 5.60 -1.77 -29.12
C THR A 127 6.14 -1.58 -27.71
N LEU A 128 5.32 -1.09 -26.77
CA LEU A 128 5.73 -0.66 -25.41
C LEU A 128 6.82 0.43 -25.40
N ALA A 129 7.06 1.09 -26.53
CA ALA A 129 8.04 2.17 -26.63
C ALA A 129 7.57 3.37 -25.80
N VAL A 130 8.47 3.92 -24.98
CA VAL A 130 8.21 5.13 -24.19
C VAL A 130 8.23 6.35 -25.12
N ARG A 131 7.06 6.95 -25.36
CA ARG A 131 6.91 8.16 -26.17
C ARG A 131 7.28 9.42 -25.39
N SER A 132 6.94 9.45 -24.11
CA SER A 132 7.30 10.55 -23.20
C SER A 132 7.23 10.13 -21.75
N GLY A 133 7.92 10.83 -20.86
CA GLY A 133 7.75 10.69 -19.41
C GLY A 133 7.79 12.04 -18.70
N ASN A 134 7.05 12.19 -17.61
CA ASN A 134 7.04 13.40 -16.78
C ASN A 134 6.70 13.09 -15.32
N MET A 135 7.04 14.00 -14.40
CA MET A 135 6.50 13.99 -13.04
C MET A 135 5.09 14.60 -13.02
N VAL A 136 4.21 14.04 -12.18
CA VAL A 136 2.83 14.52 -11.99
C VAL A 136 2.59 14.98 -10.55
N LEU A 137 3.11 14.24 -9.57
CA LEU A 137 3.02 14.57 -8.14
C LEU A 137 4.43 14.72 -7.56
N ALA A 138 4.62 15.70 -6.69
CA ALA A 138 5.87 15.94 -5.98
C ALA A 138 5.63 16.43 -4.55
N GLY A 139 6.63 16.23 -3.70
CA GLY A 139 6.58 16.66 -2.31
C GLY A 139 5.73 15.79 -1.41
N THR A 140 5.57 14.51 -1.78
CA THR A 140 4.92 13.49 -0.95
C THR A 140 5.96 12.47 -0.46
N LEU A 141 5.61 11.68 0.56
CA LEU A 141 6.51 10.73 1.19
C LEU A 141 5.99 9.31 1.13
N ARG A 142 6.91 8.37 0.87
CA ARG A 142 6.63 6.94 0.93
C ARG A 142 5.34 6.60 0.19
N ASN A 143 5.24 7.09 -1.05
CA ASN A 143 4.13 6.76 -1.92
C ASN A 143 4.20 5.25 -2.21
N CYS A 144 3.44 4.45 -1.49
CA CYS A 144 3.45 2.99 -1.56
C CYS A 144 2.60 2.55 -2.76
N ALA A 145 1.44 1.95 -2.51
CA ALA A 145 0.49 1.62 -3.55
C ALA A 145 -0.54 2.75 -3.75
N GLY A 146 -1.75 2.38 -4.14
CA GLY A 146 -2.73 3.35 -4.58
C GLY A 146 -3.90 2.65 -5.23
N GLY A 147 -4.54 3.33 -6.17
CA GLY A 147 -5.60 2.72 -6.94
C GLY A 147 -6.00 3.49 -8.19
N PRO A 148 -6.37 2.80 -9.27
CA PRO A 148 -7.02 3.46 -10.40
C PRO A 148 -8.40 3.98 -9.98
N SER A 149 -8.75 5.15 -10.50
CA SER A 149 -10.05 5.79 -10.25
C SER A 149 -10.55 6.51 -11.50
N PRO A 150 -11.84 6.92 -11.54
CA PRO A 150 -12.36 7.78 -12.60
C PRO A 150 -11.66 9.14 -12.72
N TRP A 151 -10.89 9.55 -11.70
CA TRP A 151 -10.18 10.83 -11.65
C TRP A 151 -8.66 10.67 -11.88
N GLY A 152 -8.25 9.49 -12.35
CA GLY A 152 -6.86 9.11 -12.57
C GLY A 152 -6.29 8.22 -11.48
N TRP A 153 -4.99 8.33 -11.23
CA TRP A 153 -4.30 7.53 -10.22
C TRP A 153 -4.43 8.16 -8.84
N LEU A 154 -4.87 7.39 -7.86
CA LEU A 154 -4.84 7.78 -6.45
C LEU A 154 -3.54 7.25 -5.82
N SER A 155 -2.65 8.15 -5.43
CA SER A 155 -1.38 7.81 -4.77
C SER A 155 -1.53 7.88 -3.25
N CYS A 156 -1.04 6.87 -2.53
CA CYS A 156 -1.16 6.75 -1.08
C CYS A 156 0.19 6.96 -0.38
N GLU A 157 0.25 7.88 0.60
CA GLU A 157 1.40 7.98 1.50
C GLU A 157 1.29 6.96 2.65
N GLU A 158 2.26 6.04 2.74
CA GLU A 158 2.34 5.02 3.79
C GLU A 158 3.15 5.53 4.99
N THR A 159 2.77 6.69 5.52
CA THR A 159 3.46 7.34 6.65
C THR A 159 2.51 8.18 7.48
N VAL A 160 2.94 8.49 8.71
CA VAL A 160 2.27 9.44 9.61
C VAL A 160 3.26 10.48 10.13
N GLU A 161 4.26 10.82 9.31
CA GLU A 161 5.07 12.03 9.54
C GLU A 161 4.17 13.29 9.61
N GLU A 162 4.61 14.29 10.37
CA GLU A 162 3.84 15.54 10.50
C GLU A 162 3.57 16.16 9.13
N GLY A 163 2.30 16.39 8.82
CA GLY A 163 1.88 16.94 7.52
C GLY A 163 1.67 15.90 6.41
N HIS A 164 1.96 14.61 6.64
CA HIS A 164 1.83 13.53 5.66
C HIS A 164 0.83 12.44 6.09
N GLY A 165 0.62 11.43 5.25
CA GLY A 165 -0.28 10.30 5.47
C GLY A 165 -1.62 10.48 4.77
N TYR A 166 -1.61 11.07 3.58
CA TYR A 166 -2.81 11.33 2.79
C TYR A 166 -2.79 10.61 1.45
N VAL A 167 -3.95 10.62 0.79
CA VAL A 167 -4.11 10.21 -0.60
C VAL A 167 -4.15 11.42 -1.51
N PHE A 168 -3.58 11.31 -2.71
CA PHE A 168 -3.51 12.38 -3.70
C PHE A 168 -4.05 11.91 -5.05
N ALA A 169 -4.91 12.70 -5.69
CA ALA A 169 -5.40 12.43 -7.03
C ALA A 169 -4.43 12.96 -8.09
N CYS A 170 -4.04 12.09 -9.03
CA CYS A 170 -3.11 12.37 -10.11
C CYS A 170 -3.80 12.16 -11.46
N PRO A 171 -4.25 13.24 -12.14
CA PRO A 171 -4.91 13.16 -13.44
C PRO A 171 -4.00 12.52 -14.50
N ILE A 172 -4.56 11.67 -15.36
CA ILE A 172 -3.78 10.95 -16.38
C ILE A 172 -3.37 11.85 -17.55
N GLU A 173 -4.07 12.96 -17.73
CA GLU A 173 -3.82 13.99 -18.74
C GLU A 173 -2.70 14.95 -18.33
N ALA A 174 -2.25 14.89 -17.07
CA ALA A 174 -1.21 15.78 -16.55
C ALA A 174 0.14 15.53 -17.23
N SER A 175 0.50 16.39 -18.19
CA SER A 175 1.80 16.36 -18.87
C SER A 175 2.91 17.09 -18.11
N SER A 176 2.63 17.58 -16.90
CA SER A 176 3.56 18.24 -15.99
C SER A 176 3.09 18.05 -14.54
N LEU A 177 3.90 18.53 -13.58
CA LEU A 177 3.49 18.60 -12.19
C LEU A 177 2.14 19.33 -12.03
N VAL A 178 1.25 18.73 -11.24
CA VAL A 178 0.05 19.37 -10.74
C VAL A 178 0.26 19.78 -9.29
N LYS A 179 -0.52 20.74 -8.80
CA LYS A 179 -0.49 21.11 -7.39
C LYS A 179 -0.92 19.90 -6.56
N ALA A 180 -0.08 19.50 -5.62
CA ALA A 180 -0.36 18.40 -4.70
C ALA A 180 -1.43 18.84 -3.68
N GLU A 181 -2.63 18.29 -3.81
CA GLU A 181 -3.75 18.57 -2.91
C GLU A 181 -4.16 17.28 -2.18
N PRO A 182 -3.90 17.17 -0.86
CA PRO A 182 -4.25 15.98 -0.10
C PRO A 182 -5.77 15.82 0.01
N ILE A 183 -6.26 14.60 -0.20
CA ILE A 183 -7.67 14.22 -0.02
C ILE A 183 -7.92 13.96 1.46
N HIS A 184 -8.13 15.05 2.21
CA HIS A 184 -8.30 14.97 3.66
C HIS A 184 -9.50 14.12 4.10
N GLY A 185 -10.56 14.05 3.30
CA GLY A 185 -11.75 13.25 3.60
C GLY A 185 -11.47 11.75 3.72
N TYR A 186 -10.39 11.26 3.09
CA TYR A 186 -9.97 9.85 3.19
C TYR A 186 -9.27 9.53 4.51
N GLY A 187 -9.06 10.52 5.37
CA GLY A 187 -8.39 10.36 6.66
C GLY A 187 -6.87 10.37 6.54
N ARG A 188 -6.22 10.37 7.71
CA ARG A 188 -4.78 10.36 7.84
C ARG A 188 -4.31 9.13 8.61
N PHE A 189 -3.59 8.24 7.92
CA PHE A 189 -3.00 7.01 8.44
C PHE A 189 -1.94 6.51 7.45
N ARG A 190 -1.35 5.34 7.71
CA ARG A 190 -0.42 4.67 6.78
C ARG A 190 -1.21 4.05 5.63
N HIS A 191 -1.60 4.85 4.65
CA HIS A 191 -2.39 4.37 3.51
C HIS A 191 -1.52 3.45 2.65
N GLU A 192 -1.94 2.20 2.50
CA GLU A 192 -1.32 1.34 1.49
C GLU A 192 -1.94 1.62 0.12
N ALA A 193 -3.24 1.32 -0.01
CA ALA A 193 -3.90 1.23 -1.29
C ALA A 193 -5.37 1.63 -1.18
N VAL A 194 -5.98 1.92 -2.33
CA VAL A 194 -7.38 2.32 -2.42
C VAL A 194 -8.06 1.61 -3.57
N ALA A 195 -9.27 1.10 -3.34
CA ALA A 195 -10.13 0.57 -4.39
C ALA A 195 -11.42 1.40 -4.47
N ILE A 196 -11.78 1.81 -5.69
CA ILE A 196 -13.01 2.57 -5.94
C ILE A 196 -14.07 1.63 -6.48
N ASP A 197 -15.27 1.64 -5.89
CA ASP A 197 -16.46 1.09 -6.56
C ASP A 197 -16.90 2.09 -7.65
N PRO A 198 -16.74 1.76 -8.95
CA PRO A 198 -17.00 2.70 -10.04
C PRO A 198 -18.48 3.07 -10.17
N ARG A 199 -19.40 2.34 -9.51
CA ARG A 199 -20.85 2.62 -9.56
C ARG A 199 -21.28 3.65 -8.53
N THR A 200 -20.65 3.63 -7.36
CA THR A 200 -21.07 4.42 -6.20
C THR A 200 -20.04 5.49 -5.81
N HIS A 201 -18.83 5.39 -6.36
CA HIS A 201 -17.65 6.17 -6.00
C HIS A 201 -17.24 6.02 -4.52
N VAL A 202 -17.73 4.97 -3.84
CA VAL A 202 -17.23 4.61 -2.51
C VAL A 202 -15.78 4.13 -2.65
N ALA A 203 -14.89 4.74 -1.87
CA ALA A 203 -13.50 4.31 -1.77
C ALA A 203 -13.33 3.34 -0.61
N TYR A 204 -12.55 2.29 -0.79
CA TYR A 204 -12.15 1.34 0.25
C TYR A 204 -10.64 1.46 0.43
N LEU A 205 -10.18 1.62 1.66
CA LEU A 205 -8.79 1.97 1.96
C LEU A 205 -8.20 1.02 3.00
N THR A 206 -6.97 0.61 2.76
CA THR A 206 -6.20 -0.25 3.66
C THR A 206 -5.17 0.56 4.44
N GLU A 207 -4.98 0.19 5.70
CA GLU A 207 -3.96 0.75 6.58
C GLU A 207 -2.89 -0.29 6.87
N ASP A 208 -1.65 0.03 6.50
CA ASP A 208 -0.51 -0.86 6.71
C ASP A 208 0.07 -0.70 8.12
N GLU A 209 -0.70 -1.17 9.11
CA GLU A 209 -0.32 -1.11 10.52
C GLU A 209 -0.65 -2.43 11.24
N GLY A 210 0.13 -2.78 12.26
CA GLY A 210 0.00 -4.03 13.01
C GLY A 210 -1.37 -4.24 13.65
N ASP A 211 -2.09 -3.17 13.94
CA ASP A 211 -3.46 -3.16 14.45
C ASP A 211 -4.38 -2.24 13.63
N GLY A 212 -4.11 -2.13 12.32
CA GLY A 212 -4.88 -1.27 11.43
C GLY A 212 -6.35 -1.65 11.25
N CYS A 213 -7.04 -0.89 10.42
CA CYS A 213 -8.43 -1.12 10.04
C CYS A 213 -8.61 -1.17 8.52
N LEU A 214 -9.75 -1.73 8.06
CA LEU A 214 -10.26 -1.48 6.72
C LEU A 214 -11.23 -0.30 6.77
N TYR A 215 -10.99 0.71 5.95
CA TYR A 215 -11.83 1.90 5.87
C TYR A 215 -12.69 1.90 4.60
N ARG A 216 -13.79 2.64 4.63
CA ARG A 216 -14.45 3.13 3.43
C ARG A 216 -14.76 4.61 3.55
N PHE A 217 -14.66 5.33 2.44
CA PHE A 217 -15.16 6.68 2.30
C PHE A 217 -16.42 6.67 1.45
N VAL A 218 -17.51 7.20 1.98
CA VAL A 218 -18.79 7.33 1.29
C VAL A 218 -18.96 8.80 0.87
N PRO A 219 -18.93 9.12 -0.44
CA PRO A 219 -19.16 10.48 -0.89
C PRO A 219 -20.62 10.91 -0.62
N ASP A 220 -20.82 12.16 -0.19
CA ASP A 220 -22.17 12.73 -0.05
C ASP A 220 -22.84 12.92 -1.42
N ASP A 221 -22.01 13.15 -2.43
CA ASP A 221 -22.40 13.48 -3.80
C ASP A 221 -21.35 12.92 -4.77
N PRO A 222 -21.70 12.03 -5.71
CA PRO A 222 -20.76 11.47 -6.68
C PRO A 222 -20.02 12.52 -7.53
N ALA A 223 -20.58 13.73 -7.69
CA ALA A 223 -19.93 14.84 -8.38
C ALA A 223 -18.86 15.55 -7.52
N ARG A 224 -18.85 15.30 -6.20
CA ARG A 224 -17.87 15.79 -5.24
C ARG A 224 -17.26 14.60 -4.49
N PRO A 225 -16.45 13.78 -5.19
CA PRO A 225 -16.05 12.44 -4.73
C PRO A 225 -15.16 12.42 -3.49
N PHE A 226 -14.68 13.60 -3.06
CA PHE A 226 -13.79 13.76 -1.91
C PHE A 226 -14.46 14.45 -0.72
N THR A 227 -15.77 14.71 -0.80
CA THR A 227 -16.59 15.24 0.31
C THR A 227 -17.61 14.20 0.74
N GLY A 228 -17.65 13.89 2.04
CA GLY A 228 -18.41 12.74 2.53
C GLY A 228 -17.92 12.26 3.88
N LYS A 229 -18.15 10.97 4.14
CA LYS A 229 -17.90 10.36 5.46
C LYS A 229 -16.91 9.21 5.37
N LEU A 230 -15.89 9.26 6.22
CA LEU A 230 -15.02 8.12 6.48
C LEU A 230 -15.65 7.20 7.52
N GLN A 231 -15.64 5.91 7.22
CA GLN A 231 -16.15 4.85 8.08
C GLN A 231 -15.14 3.72 8.17
N ALA A 232 -15.16 2.96 9.26
CA ALA A 232 -14.33 1.78 9.45
C ALA A 232 -15.19 0.52 9.50
N MET A 233 -14.69 -0.57 8.91
CA MET A 233 -15.37 -1.85 8.84
C MET A 233 -15.57 -2.39 10.26
N LYS A 234 -16.78 -2.86 10.57
CA LYS A 234 -17.13 -3.52 11.83
C LYS A 234 -17.71 -4.89 11.53
N VAL A 235 -17.38 -5.90 12.33
CA VAL A 235 -18.08 -7.19 12.27
C VAL A 235 -19.33 -7.11 13.14
N GLU A 236 -20.48 -7.45 12.58
CA GLU A 236 -21.76 -7.41 13.31
C GLU A 236 -21.69 -8.33 14.55
N GLY A 237 -22.20 -7.85 15.68
CA GLY A 237 -22.20 -8.59 16.94
C GLY A 237 -20.84 -8.71 17.64
N SER A 238 -19.77 -8.07 17.13
CA SER A 238 -18.46 -8.08 17.78
C SER A 238 -17.70 -6.77 17.61
N ASN A 239 -17.49 -6.05 18.71
CA ASN A 239 -16.54 -4.93 18.76
C ASN A 239 -15.11 -5.45 18.65
N LYS A 240 -14.21 -4.66 18.04
CA LYS A 240 -12.77 -4.95 17.94
C LYS A 240 -12.49 -6.37 17.47
N TYR A 241 -13.27 -6.83 16.49
CA TYR A 241 -13.13 -8.18 15.96
C TYR A 241 -11.75 -8.33 15.29
N ASN A 242 -10.84 -9.07 15.94
CA ASN A 242 -9.52 -9.37 15.39
C ASN A 242 -9.64 -10.39 14.26
N THR A 243 -9.47 -9.92 13.01
CA THR A 243 -9.63 -10.77 11.82
C THR A 243 -8.54 -11.84 11.73
N SER A 244 -7.30 -11.54 12.13
CA SER A 244 -6.19 -12.49 12.14
C SER A 244 -6.40 -13.68 13.06
N GLU A 245 -7.00 -13.45 14.22
CA GLU A 245 -7.22 -14.51 15.22
C GLU A 245 -8.51 -15.31 14.97
N ARG A 246 -9.52 -14.65 14.39
CA ARG A 246 -10.91 -15.15 14.42
C ARG A 246 -11.49 -15.51 13.05
N MET A 247 -10.90 -15.06 11.93
CA MET A 247 -11.31 -15.48 10.59
C MET A 247 -10.58 -16.74 10.16
N GLY A 248 -11.33 -17.76 9.73
CA GLY A 248 -10.85 -18.98 9.08
C GLY A 248 -11.60 -19.24 7.78
N GLU A 249 -11.23 -20.28 7.02
CA GLU A 249 -11.74 -20.56 5.66
C GLU A 249 -13.26 -20.56 5.54
N ASP A 250 -13.90 -21.40 6.37
CA ASP A 250 -15.34 -21.60 6.33
C ASP A 250 -16.10 -20.45 6.99
N ARG A 251 -15.38 -19.49 7.56
CA ARG A 251 -15.99 -18.39 8.29
C ARG A 251 -16.41 -17.29 7.33
N ARG A 252 -17.70 -16.99 7.41
CA ARG A 252 -18.33 -15.85 6.78
C ARG A 252 -18.98 -14.99 7.84
N VAL A 253 -18.67 -13.70 7.86
CA VAL A 253 -19.24 -12.75 8.83
C VAL A 253 -19.94 -11.61 8.10
N ARG A 254 -21.04 -11.14 8.69
CA ARG A 254 -21.69 -9.90 8.27
C ARG A 254 -20.87 -8.72 8.77
N VAL A 255 -20.74 -7.71 7.93
CA VAL A 255 -20.07 -6.46 8.28
C VAL A 255 -21.06 -5.30 8.32
N GLY A 256 -20.82 -4.39 9.25
CA GLY A 256 -21.36 -3.05 9.25
C GLY A 256 -20.23 -2.04 9.16
N TRP A 257 -20.58 -0.77 9.31
CA TRP A 257 -19.63 0.33 9.23
C TRP A 257 -19.90 1.32 10.36
N VAL A 258 -18.83 1.76 11.02
CA VAL A 258 -18.91 2.78 12.06
C VAL A 258 -18.30 4.06 11.53
N ASP A 259 -19.00 5.18 11.71
CA ASP A 259 -18.44 6.50 11.42
C ASP A 259 -17.17 6.68 12.25
N VAL A 260 -16.07 7.09 11.60
CA VAL A 260 -14.83 7.40 12.31
C VAL A 260 -14.94 8.84 12.81
N PRO A 261 -15.08 9.05 14.13
CA PRO A 261 -15.22 10.40 14.68
C PRO A 261 -13.94 11.20 14.36
N ASP A 262 -14.12 12.42 13.85
CA ASP A 262 -13.05 13.38 13.48
C ASP A 262 -12.38 13.22 12.10
N ALA A 263 -13.00 12.60 11.10
CA ALA A 263 -12.46 12.58 9.73
C ALA A 263 -12.55 13.94 8.97
N MET A 264 -12.35 15.07 9.66
CA MET A 264 -12.32 16.45 9.13
C MET A 264 -13.68 17.14 9.00
N THR A 265 -14.25 17.59 10.13
CA THR A 265 -15.20 18.72 10.10
C THR A 265 -14.38 20.03 10.04
N PRO A 266 -14.43 20.81 8.94
CA PRO A 266 -13.81 22.13 8.92
C PRO A 266 -14.48 23.04 9.95
N GLY A 267 -13.70 23.70 10.83
CA GLY A 267 -14.19 24.84 11.62
C GLY A 267 -14.03 24.79 13.14
N ASP A 268 -13.61 23.69 13.76
CA ASP A 268 -13.51 23.62 15.24
C ASP A 268 -12.12 23.98 15.82
N GLY A 269 -11.16 24.34 14.98
CA GLY A 269 -9.80 24.72 15.38
C GLY A 269 -8.93 23.59 15.95
N SER A 270 -9.50 22.41 16.25
CA SER A 270 -8.81 21.26 16.86
C SER A 270 -8.38 20.19 15.84
N TRP A 271 -8.83 20.31 14.59
CA TRP A 271 -8.41 19.45 13.48
C TRP A 271 -6.88 19.38 13.31
N ARG A 272 -6.14 20.47 13.52
CA ARG A 272 -4.67 20.51 13.36
C ARG A 272 -3.92 19.65 14.38
N ASP A 273 -4.40 19.58 15.62
CA ASP A 273 -3.75 18.78 16.67
C ASP A 273 -4.05 17.27 16.49
N ARG A 274 -5.24 16.95 15.95
CA ARG A 274 -5.62 15.57 15.62
C ARG A 274 -4.88 15.03 14.41
N LEU A 275 -4.63 15.87 13.40
CA LEU A 275 -3.80 15.52 12.24
C LEU A 275 -2.31 15.33 12.56
N ARG A 276 -1.85 15.71 13.75
CA ARG A 276 -0.46 15.51 14.16
C ARG A 276 -0.20 14.13 14.76
N ARG A 277 -1.23 13.49 15.31
CA ARG A 277 -1.09 12.20 16.00
C ARG A 277 -1.70 11.09 15.18
N ASP A 278 -0.98 9.99 15.09
CA ASP A 278 -1.47 8.74 14.53
C ASP A 278 -2.48 8.09 15.49
N THR A 279 -3.77 8.45 15.36
CA THR A 279 -4.83 8.05 16.33
C THR A 279 -6.14 7.63 15.65
N LEU A 280 -6.18 7.58 14.32
CA LEU A 280 -7.42 7.36 13.58
C LEU A 280 -7.94 5.93 13.80
N ARG A 281 -7.05 4.92 13.77
CA ARG A 281 -7.41 3.53 14.08
C ARG A 281 -7.89 3.33 15.50
N ASP A 282 -7.28 3.98 16.49
CA ASP A 282 -7.69 3.82 17.90
C ASP A 282 -9.16 4.21 18.08
N ARG A 283 -9.56 5.34 17.48
CA ARG A 283 -10.94 5.85 17.54
C ARG A 283 -11.91 4.96 16.78
N ALA A 284 -11.51 4.49 15.61
CA ALA A 284 -12.31 3.53 14.84
C ALA A 284 -12.54 2.26 15.66
N GLN A 285 -11.49 1.71 16.27
CA GLN A 285 -11.57 0.54 17.12
C GLN A 285 -12.40 0.79 18.38
N GLU A 286 -12.29 1.96 19.02
CA GLU A 286 -13.14 2.38 20.15
C GLU A 286 -14.63 2.44 19.78
N ALA A 287 -14.95 2.90 18.56
CA ALA A 287 -16.30 2.81 17.99
C ALA A 287 -16.71 1.35 17.62
N GLY A 288 -15.78 0.40 17.72
CA GLY A 288 -15.98 -1.02 17.56
C GLY A 288 -15.61 -1.57 16.19
N ALA A 289 -14.84 -0.84 15.39
CA ALA A 289 -14.27 -1.34 14.14
C ALA A 289 -13.48 -2.65 14.37
N ALA A 290 -13.43 -3.48 13.33
CA ALA A 290 -12.64 -4.69 13.28
C ALA A 290 -11.16 -4.35 13.10
N ILE A 291 -10.28 -5.19 13.66
CA ILE A 291 -8.83 -5.05 13.51
C ILE A 291 -8.41 -5.87 12.30
N VAL A 292 -7.75 -5.21 11.35
CA VAL A 292 -7.12 -5.78 10.16
C VAL A 292 -5.63 -5.51 10.25
N ARG A 293 -4.86 -6.55 10.53
CA ARG A 293 -3.41 -6.45 10.68
C ARG A 293 -2.75 -6.26 9.32
N ARG A 294 -1.84 -5.30 9.17
CA ARG A 294 -1.01 -5.10 7.97
C ARG A 294 -1.86 -5.13 6.70
N GLY A 295 -2.89 -4.29 6.66
CA GLY A 295 -3.77 -4.18 5.52
C GLY A 295 -2.99 -3.57 4.36
N GLU A 296 -2.79 -4.33 3.28
CA GLU A 296 -1.97 -3.89 2.15
C GLU A 296 -2.80 -3.82 0.85
N GLY A 297 -2.34 -4.43 -0.23
CA GLY A 297 -2.98 -4.36 -1.55
C GLY A 297 -4.49 -4.62 -1.51
N ILE A 298 -5.23 -3.78 -2.23
CA ILE A 298 -6.69 -3.82 -2.34
C ILE A 298 -7.11 -3.70 -3.80
N TRP A 299 -8.18 -4.40 -4.19
CA TRP A 299 -8.69 -4.39 -5.55
C TRP A 299 -10.20 -4.55 -5.60
N TYR A 300 -10.85 -3.80 -6.49
CA TYR A 300 -12.28 -3.95 -6.78
C TYR A 300 -12.50 -4.83 -8.00
N HIS A 301 -13.44 -5.76 -7.92
CA HIS A 301 -13.91 -6.53 -9.07
C HIS A 301 -15.38 -6.93 -8.88
N GLU A 302 -16.23 -6.58 -9.84
CA GLU A 302 -17.65 -7.02 -9.93
C GLU A 302 -18.44 -6.94 -8.61
N GLY A 303 -18.43 -5.78 -7.94
CA GLY A 303 -19.15 -5.56 -6.69
C GLY A 303 -18.53 -6.28 -5.48
N GLN A 304 -17.25 -6.64 -5.58
CA GLN A 304 -16.45 -7.23 -4.53
C GLN A 304 -15.16 -6.43 -4.33
N VAL A 305 -14.70 -6.39 -3.10
CA VAL A 305 -13.40 -5.82 -2.72
C VAL A 305 -12.55 -6.93 -2.16
N PHE A 306 -11.37 -7.12 -2.73
CA PHE A 306 -10.35 -8.04 -2.26
C PHE A 306 -9.25 -7.24 -1.61
N PHE A 307 -8.79 -7.65 -0.43
CA PHE A 307 -7.67 -6.97 0.23
C PHE A 307 -6.80 -7.97 0.98
N THR A 308 -5.52 -7.64 1.12
CA THR A 308 -4.57 -8.48 1.84
C THR A 308 -4.39 -8.03 3.27
N SER A 309 -4.06 -8.99 4.12
CA SER A 309 -3.47 -8.80 5.43
C SER A 309 -2.15 -9.57 5.41
N THR A 310 -1.03 -8.88 5.22
CA THR A 310 0.24 -9.49 4.74
C THR A 310 0.76 -10.57 5.69
N ASN A 311 0.63 -10.33 6.99
CA ASN A 311 1.02 -11.26 8.06
C ASN A 311 -0.15 -11.51 9.02
N GLY A 312 -1.36 -11.47 8.46
CA GLY A 312 -2.59 -11.91 9.11
C GLY A 312 -2.63 -13.42 9.32
N GLY A 313 -3.69 -13.87 9.98
CA GLY A 313 -3.88 -15.27 10.34
C GLY A 313 -3.06 -15.69 11.57
N LYS A 314 -3.41 -16.85 12.13
CA LYS A 314 -2.80 -17.36 13.38
C LYS A 314 -1.32 -17.67 13.25
N ALA A 315 -0.84 -18.11 12.09
CA ALA A 315 0.58 -18.36 11.89
C ALA A 315 1.33 -17.14 11.31
N GLY A 316 0.61 -16.06 10.97
CA GLY A 316 1.22 -14.87 10.39
C GLY A 316 1.69 -15.02 8.94
N ALA A 317 1.19 -16.02 8.21
CA ALA A 317 1.53 -16.26 6.79
C ALA A 317 0.69 -15.43 5.80
N GLY A 318 -0.26 -14.64 6.31
CA GLY A 318 -1.08 -13.74 5.51
C GLY A 318 -2.47 -14.28 5.19
N GLN A 319 -3.37 -13.35 4.87
CA GLN A 319 -4.76 -13.62 4.49
C GLN A 319 -5.15 -12.76 3.29
N VAL A 320 -5.97 -13.31 2.40
CA VAL A 320 -6.65 -12.55 1.35
C VAL A 320 -8.14 -12.57 1.64
N PHE A 321 -8.68 -11.41 1.97
CA PHE A 321 -10.08 -11.22 2.25
C PHE A 321 -10.86 -10.95 0.97
N ARG A 322 -12.14 -11.34 0.99
CA ARG A 322 -13.16 -10.93 0.02
C ARG A 322 -14.33 -10.35 0.77
N LEU A 323 -14.59 -9.08 0.52
CA LEU A 323 -15.75 -8.33 0.96
C LEU A 323 -16.77 -8.25 -0.19
N GLN A 324 -17.92 -8.89 -0.02
CA GLN A 324 -19.03 -8.82 -0.97
C GLN A 324 -19.95 -7.65 -0.64
N LEU A 325 -19.98 -6.61 -1.48
CA LEU A 325 -20.64 -5.34 -1.16
C LEU A 325 -22.16 -5.47 -1.08
N ALA A 326 -22.78 -6.15 -2.05
CA ALA A 326 -24.25 -6.32 -2.08
C ALA A 326 -24.81 -7.14 -0.89
N ARG A 327 -23.95 -7.85 -0.15
CA ARG A 327 -24.34 -8.71 0.97
C ARG A 327 -23.72 -8.26 2.28
N ASP A 328 -22.93 -7.19 2.29
CA ASP A 328 -22.13 -6.73 3.42
C ASP A 328 -21.49 -7.91 4.17
N THR A 329 -20.71 -8.70 3.44
CA THR A 329 -20.20 -9.98 3.96
C THR A 329 -18.72 -10.12 3.71
N LEU A 330 -17.96 -10.43 4.75
CA LEU A 330 -16.53 -10.70 4.72
C LEU A 330 -16.26 -12.22 4.82
N SER A 331 -15.34 -12.71 4.00
CA SER A 331 -14.83 -14.07 4.00
C SER A 331 -13.36 -14.09 3.57
N LEU A 332 -12.67 -15.21 3.73
CA LEU A 332 -11.37 -15.42 3.10
C LEU A 332 -11.57 -15.88 1.65
N ALA A 333 -10.88 -15.25 0.69
CA ALA A 333 -10.75 -15.76 -0.69
C ALA A 333 -9.58 -16.74 -0.80
N ARG A 334 -8.53 -16.51 -0.01
CA ARG A 334 -7.41 -17.41 0.17
C ARG A 334 -6.83 -17.22 1.55
N HIS A 335 -6.28 -18.29 2.10
CA HIS A 335 -5.59 -18.27 3.38
C HIS A 335 -4.45 -19.29 3.36
N GLU A 336 -3.67 -19.32 4.43
CA GLU A 336 -2.60 -20.28 4.68
C GLU A 336 -3.06 -21.75 4.59
N ALA A 337 -2.40 -22.58 3.78
CA ALA A 337 -2.44 -24.02 4.02
C ALA A 337 -1.45 -24.32 5.15
N PRO A 338 -1.82 -25.08 6.20
CA PRO A 338 -0.86 -25.44 7.24
C PRO A 338 0.36 -26.09 6.59
N ALA A 339 1.56 -25.67 7.00
CA ALA A 339 2.75 -26.44 6.71
C ALA A 339 2.48 -27.88 7.19
N SER A 340 2.42 -28.83 6.25
CA SER A 340 2.22 -30.24 6.58
C SER A 340 3.22 -30.62 7.67
N GLY A 341 2.70 -30.99 8.83
CA GLY A 341 3.49 -31.21 10.03
C GLY A 341 4.62 -32.19 9.77
N ALA A 342 5.84 -31.81 10.13
CA ALA A 342 6.78 -32.80 10.63
C ALA A 342 6.07 -33.45 11.82
N ALA A 343 5.69 -34.71 11.66
CA ALA A 343 5.16 -35.51 12.75
C ALA A 343 6.13 -35.36 13.93
N ALA A 344 5.59 -34.91 15.06
CA ALA A 344 6.25 -35.07 16.34
C ALA A 344 6.33 -36.58 16.59
N GLU A 345 7.43 -37.21 16.19
CA GLU A 345 7.81 -38.51 16.73
C GLU A 345 8.20 -38.30 18.19
N GLY A 346 7.19 -38.40 19.05
CA GLY A 346 7.37 -38.73 20.45
C GLY A 346 7.97 -40.12 20.57
N GLY A 347 9.30 -40.18 20.61
CA GLY A 347 10.05 -41.37 21.01
C GLY A 347 10.58 -41.20 22.43
N SER A 348 9.75 -41.56 23.42
CA SER A 348 10.23 -41.88 24.77
C SER A 348 10.96 -43.22 24.72
N ALA A 349 12.25 -43.25 25.04
CA ALA A 349 12.90 -44.44 25.59
C ALA A 349 14.14 -44.07 26.41
N LYS A 350 14.06 -44.46 27.69
CA LYS A 350 15.09 -44.55 28.73
C LYS A 350 16.47 -45.03 28.22
N GLY A 351 17.53 -44.49 28.86
CA GLY A 351 18.91 -44.96 28.79
C GLY A 351 19.85 -43.91 29.35
#